data_AF-A0A1B6ZA52-F1
#
_entry.id   AF-A0A1B6ZA52-F1
#
_cell.length_a   1.000
_cell.length_b   1.000
_cell.length_c   1.000
_cell.angle_alpha   90.00
_cell.angle_beta   90.00
_cell.angle_gamma   90.00
#
_symmetry.space_group_name_H-M   'P 1'
#
loop_
_entity.id
_entity.type
_entity.pdbx_description
1 polymer ?
#
loop_
_entity_poly.entity_id
_entity_poly.type
_entity_poly.pdbx_seq_one_letter_code
_entity_poly.pdbx_strand_id
1 'polypeptide(L)'
;MTTLNNTTSLSTAGVEFDKLSSGVDRILERWSNGNKPTKLTLLNDLAAAIQPGANWGALKAAAKESPVTNSKSHAHLIPIVPKSGVELPARISSVSYSEKGLKISELADDVQPLFSLNHEGDPIVGLLLSLTEGNGFCEVSNYSRLILVRDGETYTKSLHALDLAPEIARLIYGSIHNLQSIELYPVFAQSDCGQLHILLGPSQCIATLPEAYGRVAPPSIPSQGLRILFDEGEAPLAADVEMSLRLASATLPHLGLKQFPTEAVQFKLSEPLMQVWKPVAFEFSQNLDERPMYREPGSQDWVHHDDFLYDNGIQPSTTLGEPLDLALALINIDDPNVYLKASLTAGLKNPRGSKNLKPGWRGGLHSKWEVLRLRSGNRAEILSLNEATRKRLETGLNGWAMHEGYNVTDDLSLVKAEALISRHSRRASHHMKQVEAIMDGADPTDKTIMKSLELSPV
;
A
#
# COMPACT_ATOMS: atom_id res chain seq x y z
N MET A 1 51.57 18.49 4.51
CA MET A 1 51.36 17.04 4.50
C MET A 1 49.92 16.82 4.97
N THR A 2 48.85 17.12 4.23
CA THR A 2 48.48 16.75 2.85
C THR A 2 48.65 15.26 2.59
N THR A 3 47.58 14.49 2.75
CA THR A 3 46.78 13.82 1.69
C THR A 3 45.76 12.90 2.38
N LEU A 4 44.45 13.14 2.24
CA LEU A 4 43.56 12.54 1.21
C LEU A 4 43.47 11.01 1.35
N ASN A 5 42.27 10.51 1.67
CA ASN A 5 41.48 9.67 0.77
C ASN A 5 40.18 9.24 1.48
N ASN A 6 39.03 9.81 1.13
CA ASN A 6 38.19 9.41 0.00
C ASN A 6 37.72 7.95 0.05
N THR A 7 36.44 7.86 0.40
CA THR A 7 35.37 7.15 -0.32
C THR A 7 35.30 5.63 -0.28
N THR A 8 34.02 5.27 -0.08
CA THR A 8 33.26 4.20 -0.73
C THR A 8 33.50 2.78 -0.28
N SER A 9 32.48 2.23 0.36
CA SER A 9 31.80 1.03 -0.14
C SER A 9 30.63 0.68 0.76
N LEU A 10 29.52 0.14 0.30
CA LEU A 10 28.93 0.01 -1.02
C LEU A 10 27.52 -0.50 -0.68
N SER A 11 26.55 -0.11 -1.48
CA SER A 11 25.28 -0.83 -1.62
C SER A 11 25.48 -2.34 -1.58
N THR A 12 24.79 -3.03 -0.69
CA THR A 12 24.57 -4.47 -0.79
C THR A 12 23.13 -4.68 -0.35
N ALA A 13 22.12 -4.69 -1.24
CA ALA A 13 21.84 -5.85 -2.11
C ALA A 13 22.25 -7.11 -1.34
N GLY A 14 21.31 -7.75 -0.64
CA GLY A 14 21.59 -8.93 0.18
C GLY A 14 22.34 -9.99 -0.64
N VAL A 15 23.67 -9.96 -0.57
CA VAL A 15 24.51 -10.93 -1.26
C VAL A 15 24.65 -12.10 -0.30
N GLU A 16 23.97 -13.20 -0.61
CA GLU A 16 24.07 -14.45 0.14
C GLU A 16 25.54 -14.83 0.37
N PHE A 17 25.87 -15.33 1.56
CA PHE A 17 27.23 -15.71 1.95
C PHE A 17 27.90 -16.66 0.95
N ASP A 18 27.13 -17.48 0.24
CA ASP A 18 27.63 -18.39 -0.78
C ASP A 18 27.97 -17.65 -2.10
N LYS A 19 27.29 -16.55 -2.41
CA LYS A 19 27.64 -15.62 -3.50
C LYS A 19 28.90 -14.80 -3.17
N LEU A 20 29.08 -14.38 -1.91
CA LEU A 20 30.32 -13.76 -1.45
C LEU A 20 31.51 -14.74 -1.51
N SER A 21 31.31 -15.97 -1.02
CA SER A 21 32.31 -17.04 -1.07
C SER A 21 32.75 -17.39 -2.50
N SER A 22 31.81 -17.48 -3.43
CA SER A 22 32.12 -17.69 -4.86
C SER A 22 32.71 -16.45 -5.55
N GLY A 23 32.38 -15.25 -5.09
CA GLY A 23 33.06 -14.02 -5.48
C GLY A 23 34.55 -14.05 -5.15
N VAL A 24 34.92 -14.54 -3.96
CA VAL A 24 36.33 -14.71 -3.56
C VAL A 24 37.05 -15.75 -4.43
N ASP A 25 36.38 -16.82 -4.86
CA ASP A 25 36.96 -17.78 -5.81
C ASP A 25 37.34 -17.10 -7.13
N ARG A 26 36.45 -16.27 -7.68
CA ARG A 26 36.70 -15.52 -8.92
C ARG A 26 37.82 -14.50 -8.78
N ILE A 27 38.02 -13.92 -7.60
CA ILE A 27 39.16 -13.04 -7.32
C ILE A 27 40.45 -13.86 -7.29
N LEU A 28 40.42 -15.04 -6.65
CA LEU A 28 41.55 -15.96 -6.58
C LEU A 28 41.98 -16.50 -7.95
N GLU A 29 41.05 -16.68 -8.89
CA GLU A 29 41.36 -17.08 -10.28
C GLU A 29 42.24 -16.05 -11.01
N ARG A 30 42.18 -14.77 -10.62
CA ARG A 30 42.96 -13.70 -11.26
C ARG A 30 44.38 -13.57 -10.69
N TRP A 31 44.71 -14.29 -9.62
CA TRP A 31 46.06 -14.33 -9.07
C TRP A 31 46.91 -15.38 -9.80
N SER A 32 47.89 -14.90 -10.58
CA SER A 32 48.83 -15.70 -11.37
C SER A 32 50.18 -15.94 -10.69
N ASN A 33 50.41 -15.39 -9.50
CA ASN A 33 51.72 -15.42 -8.82
C ASN A 33 51.77 -16.50 -7.73
N GLY A 34 52.97 -17.03 -7.44
CA GLY A 34 53.18 -18.16 -6.51
C GLY A 34 52.83 -17.92 -5.03
N ASN A 35 52.59 -16.68 -4.61
CA ASN A 35 52.15 -16.31 -3.25
C ASN A 35 50.64 -16.08 -3.18
N LYS A 36 49.85 -16.97 -3.78
CA LYS A 36 48.39 -16.86 -3.81
C LYS A 36 47.81 -17.08 -2.39
N PRO A 37 47.09 -16.11 -1.81
CA PRO A 37 46.45 -16.30 -0.52
C PRO A 37 45.40 -17.41 -0.59
N THR A 38 45.17 -18.11 0.52
CA THR A 38 44.11 -19.13 0.55
C THR A 38 42.74 -18.45 0.65
N LYS A 39 41.72 -19.09 0.08
CA LYS A 39 40.32 -18.64 0.18
C LYS A 39 39.90 -18.38 1.63
N LEU A 40 40.28 -19.28 2.52
CA LEU A 40 39.92 -19.17 3.94
C LEU A 40 40.58 -17.96 4.61
N THR A 41 41.83 -17.63 4.27
CA THR A 41 42.51 -16.43 4.76
C THR A 41 41.75 -15.17 4.34
N LEU A 42 41.44 -15.04 3.06
CA LEU A 42 40.70 -13.88 2.54
C LEU A 42 39.31 -13.74 3.15
N LEU A 43 38.60 -14.86 3.34
CA LEU A 43 37.29 -14.87 3.96
C LEU A 43 37.36 -14.50 5.45
N ASN A 44 38.42 -14.89 6.16
CA ASN A 44 38.63 -14.50 7.55
C ASN A 44 39.02 -13.03 7.68
N ASP A 45 39.84 -12.50 6.78
CA ASP A 45 40.17 -11.08 6.74
C ASP A 45 38.92 -10.23 6.45
N LEU A 46 38.06 -10.71 5.54
CA LEU A 46 36.76 -10.10 5.26
C LEU A 46 35.84 -10.15 6.48
N ALA A 47 35.77 -11.30 7.16
CA ALA A 47 34.99 -11.45 8.39
C ALA A 47 35.48 -10.49 9.49
N ALA A 48 36.79 -10.36 9.68
CA ALA A 48 37.38 -9.46 10.66
C ALA A 48 37.13 -7.98 10.33
N ALA A 49 37.06 -7.63 9.04
CA ALA A 49 36.70 -6.29 8.59
C ALA A 49 35.22 -5.96 8.84
N ILE A 50 34.32 -6.96 8.72
CA ILE A 50 32.89 -6.81 9.00
C ILE A 50 32.62 -6.79 10.51
N GLN A 51 33.25 -7.69 11.26
CA GLN A 51 33.13 -7.81 12.71
C GLN A 51 34.53 -8.09 13.31
N PRO A 52 35.14 -7.11 14.00
CA PRO A 52 36.48 -7.26 14.56
C PRO A 52 36.61 -8.49 15.47
N GLY A 53 37.58 -9.35 15.17
CA GLY A 53 37.84 -10.59 15.91
C GLY A 53 37.03 -11.81 15.46
N ALA A 54 36.12 -11.68 14.50
CA ALA A 54 35.39 -12.81 13.92
C ALA A 54 36.19 -13.50 12.80
N ASN A 55 36.00 -14.81 12.67
CA ASN A 55 36.42 -15.57 11.49
C ASN A 55 35.19 -15.88 10.61
N TRP A 56 35.39 -16.30 9.36
CA TRP A 56 34.29 -16.51 8.41
C TRP A 56 33.27 -17.54 8.88
N GLY A 57 33.74 -18.57 9.59
CA GLY A 57 32.87 -19.59 10.19
C GLY A 57 31.98 -19.00 11.29
N ALA A 58 32.55 -18.16 12.16
CA ALA A 58 31.83 -17.46 13.22
C ALA A 58 30.84 -16.44 12.64
N LEU A 59 31.21 -15.73 11.57
CA LEU A 59 30.30 -14.80 10.87
C LEU A 59 29.13 -15.56 10.23
N LYS A 60 29.41 -16.70 9.57
CA LYS A 60 28.39 -17.57 8.97
C LYS A 60 27.51 -18.25 10.03
N ALA A 61 28.08 -18.60 11.18
CA ALA A 61 27.35 -19.14 12.32
C ALA A 61 26.45 -18.07 12.96
N ALA A 62 26.96 -16.86 13.20
CA ALA A 62 26.16 -15.73 13.70
C ALA A 62 25.06 -15.29 12.72
N ALA A 63 25.26 -15.48 11.42
CA ALA A 63 24.22 -15.25 10.41
C ALA A 63 23.18 -16.39 10.32
N LYS A 64 23.55 -17.62 10.72
CA LYS A 64 22.64 -18.79 10.77
C LYS A 64 21.93 -18.90 12.11
N GLU A 65 22.56 -18.45 13.17
CA GLU A 65 21.95 -18.10 14.44
C GLU A 65 21.22 -16.78 14.22
N SER A 66 20.12 -16.83 13.45
CA SER A 66 19.04 -15.87 13.67
C SER A 66 18.84 -15.83 15.17
N PRO A 67 18.84 -14.66 15.83
CA PRO A 67 18.49 -14.60 17.22
C PRO A 67 17.02 -14.99 17.32
N VAL A 68 16.75 -16.28 17.46
CA VAL A 68 15.56 -16.80 18.15
C VAL A 68 15.79 -16.43 19.62
N THR A 69 15.73 -15.13 19.89
CA THR A 69 15.57 -14.67 21.25
C THR A 69 14.08 -14.80 21.51
N ASN A 70 13.73 -15.81 22.30
CA ASN A 70 12.62 -15.74 23.26
C ASN A 70 12.90 -14.59 24.24
N SER A 71 13.09 -13.37 23.72
CA SER A 71 13.19 -12.16 24.49
C SER A 71 11.76 -11.73 24.78
N LYS A 72 11.48 -11.48 26.06
CA LYS A 72 10.18 -10.97 26.50
C LYS A 72 9.97 -9.62 25.81
N SER A 73 9.20 -9.62 24.73
CA SER A 73 8.83 -8.40 24.04
C SER A 73 8.15 -7.43 25.01
N HIS A 74 8.47 -6.15 24.88
CA HIS A 74 7.81 -5.06 25.57
C HIS A 74 6.37 -4.80 25.08
N ALA A 75 5.81 -5.67 24.22
CA ALA A 75 4.42 -5.60 23.74
C ALA A 75 3.40 -5.38 24.86
N HIS A 76 3.58 -6.02 26.01
CA HIS A 76 2.69 -5.89 27.18
C HIS A 76 2.68 -4.49 27.81
N LEU A 77 3.68 -3.65 27.53
CA LEU A 77 3.81 -2.28 28.03
C LEU A 77 3.07 -1.25 27.15
N ILE A 78 2.59 -1.64 25.96
CA ILE A 78 1.82 -0.73 25.11
C ILE A 78 0.50 -0.38 25.83
N PRO A 79 0.23 0.92 26.10
CA PRO A 79 -0.91 1.33 26.90
C PRO A 79 -2.26 0.91 26.31
N ILE A 80 -3.22 0.63 27.18
CA ILE A 80 -4.60 0.41 26.77
C ILE A 80 -5.23 1.77 26.47
N VAL A 81 -5.83 1.89 25.29
CA VAL A 81 -6.50 3.11 24.85
C VAL A 81 -7.79 3.30 25.65
N PRO A 82 -8.09 4.51 26.16
CA PRO A 82 -9.33 4.78 26.87
C PRO A 82 -10.55 4.51 25.98
N LYS A 83 -11.58 3.87 26.54
CA LYS A 83 -12.87 3.63 25.84
C LYS A 83 -13.63 4.91 25.48
N SER A 84 -13.25 6.04 26.08
CA SER A 84 -13.84 7.35 25.82
C SER A 84 -13.20 8.07 24.63
N GLY A 85 -12.23 7.44 23.94
CA GLY A 85 -11.57 8.04 22.79
C GLY A 85 -12.49 8.15 21.57
N VAL A 86 -12.16 9.07 20.66
CA VAL A 86 -12.83 9.22 19.37
C VAL A 86 -12.54 7.99 18.53
N GLU A 87 -13.60 7.34 18.04
CA GLU A 87 -13.46 6.15 17.20
C GLU A 87 -13.13 6.55 15.76
N LEU A 88 -11.99 6.07 15.27
CA LEU A 88 -11.59 6.23 13.87
C LEU A 88 -11.47 4.89 13.17
N PRO A 89 -11.76 4.83 11.86
CA PRO A 89 -11.71 3.58 11.11
C PRO A 89 -10.27 3.09 10.94
N ALA A 90 -10.11 1.77 11.04
CA ALA A 90 -8.94 1.04 10.59
C ALA A 90 -9.35 0.00 9.55
N ARG A 91 -8.52 -0.19 8.54
CA ARG A 91 -8.74 -1.12 7.43
C ARG A 91 -7.61 -2.12 7.37
N ILE A 92 -7.88 -3.30 6.85
CA ILE A 92 -6.84 -4.29 6.60
C ILE A 92 -6.60 -4.33 5.09
N SER A 93 -5.35 -4.36 4.66
CA SER A 93 -4.95 -4.41 3.25
C SER A 93 -3.86 -5.44 3.07
N SER A 94 -4.06 -6.38 2.15
CA SER A 94 -3.00 -7.28 1.72
C SER A 94 -2.00 -6.55 0.84
N VAL A 95 -0.73 -6.90 0.97
CA VAL A 95 0.37 -6.42 0.14
C VAL A 95 0.86 -7.59 -0.71
N SER A 96 0.90 -7.40 -2.03
CA SER A 96 1.48 -8.37 -2.95
C SER A 96 2.99 -8.41 -2.78
N TYR A 97 3.58 -9.58 -3.02
CA TYR A 97 5.03 -9.71 -3.11
C TYR A 97 5.40 -10.19 -4.52
N SER A 98 6.33 -9.50 -5.15
CA SER A 98 6.93 -9.96 -6.42
C SER A 98 8.02 -11.00 -6.14
N GLU A 99 8.47 -11.74 -7.15
CA GLU A 99 9.57 -12.74 -7.01
C GLU A 99 10.87 -12.17 -6.41
N LYS A 100 11.03 -10.84 -6.39
CA LYS A 100 12.21 -10.15 -5.83
C LYS A 100 11.88 -9.23 -4.65
N GLY A 101 10.61 -9.12 -4.29
CA GLY A 101 10.16 -8.28 -3.18
C GLY A 101 10.24 -9.02 -1.85
N LEU A 102 10.44 -8.29 -0.76
CA LEU A 102 10.35 -8.84 0.60
C LEU A 102 8.90 -8.88 1.05
N LYS A 103 8.59 -9.87 1.89
CA LYS A 103 7.31 -9.96 2.60
C LYS A 103 7.26 -9.01 3.80
N ILE A 104 6.04 -8.65 4.19
CA ILE A 104 5.73 -7.90 5.41
C ILE A 104 6.17 -8.69 6.65
N SER A 105 5.87 -9.98 6.69
CA SER A 105 6.27 -10.90 7.76
C SER A 105 7.79 -10.97 7.94
N GLU A 106 8.55 -11.02 6.83
CA GLU A 106 10.02 -11.04 6.88
C GLU A 106 10.58 -9.74 7.49
N LEU A 107 10.02 -8.58 7.12
CA LEU A 107 10.37 -7.31 7.77
C LEU A 107 10.00 -7.30 9.27
N ALA A 108 8.82 -7.83 9.62
CA ALA A 108 8.35 -7.90 11.00
C ALA A 108 9.27 -8.79 11.86
N ASP A 109 9.66 -9.95 11.35
CA ASP A 109 10.57 -10.88 12.01
C ASP A 109 11.97 -10.27 12.22
N ASP A 110 12.51 -9.58 11.19
CA ASP A 110 13.82 -8.96 11.26
C ASP A 110 13.89 -7.81 12.29
N VAL A 111 12.81 -7.04 12.44
CA VAL A 111 12.76 -5.93 13.40
C VAL A 111 12.34 -6.37 14.80
N GLN A 112 11.73 -7.55 14.95
CA GLN A 112 11.18 -8.04 16.22
C GLN A 112 12.13 -7.93 17.43
N PRO A 113 13.45 -8.22 17.32
CA PRO A 113 14.37 -8.08 18.44
C PRO A 113 14.46 -6.65 19.01
N LEU A 114 14.15 -5.63 18.21
CA LEU A 114 14.18 -4.22 18.62
C LEU A 114 13.23 -3.96 19.80
N PHE A 115 12.08 -4.61 19.81
CA PHE A 115 11.02 -4.41 20.81
C PHE A 115 11.27 -5.14 22.13
N SER A 116 12.46 -5.71 22.31
CA SER A 116 12.96 -6.26 23.57
C SER A 116 14.12 -5.43 24.14
N LEU A 117 14.53 -4.36 23.44
CA LEU A 117 15.63 -3.49 23.84
C LEU A 117 15.11 -2.23 24.54
N ASN A 118 16.03 -1.56 25.23
CA ASN A 118 15.80 -0.27 25.86
C ASN A 118 16.65 0.81 25.17
N HIS A 119 16.13 2.02 25.08
CA HIS A 119 16.88 3.20 24.66
C HIS A 119 16.87 4.22 25.80
N GLU A 120 18.06 4.60 26.27
CA GLU A 120 18.23 5.51 27.43
C GLU A 120 17.49 5.06 28.70
N GLY A 121 17.35 3.75 28.90
CA GLY A 121 16.68 3.17 30.07
C GLY A 121 15.18 2.94 29.87
N ASP A 122 14.58 3.47 28.81
CA ASP A 122 13.15 3.26 28.51
C ASP A 122 12.92 2.12 27.52
N PRO A 123 11.91 1.26 27.75
CA PRO A 123 11.50 0.20 26.83
C PRO A 123 11.09 0.69 25.45
N ILE A 124 11.62 0.05 24.40
CA ILE A 124 11.19 0.26 23.01
C ILE A 124 9.96 -0.62 22.73
N VAL A 125 8.86 -0.01 22.31
CA VAL A 125 7.61 -0.71 21.96
C VAL A 125 7.17 -0.54 20.51
N GLY A 126 7.86 0.30 19.75
CA GLY A 126 7.58 0.52 18.34
C GLY A 126 8.64 1.35 17.64
N LEU A 127 8.61 1.32 16.32
CA LEU A 127 9.48 2.08 15.42
C LEU A 127 8.59 2.77 14.38
N LEU A 128 8.74 4.09 14.27
CA LEU A 128 8.11 4.91 13.25
C LEU A 128 9.12 5.18 12.13
N LEU A 129 8.74 4.78 10.92
CA LEU A 129 9.39 5.13 9.67
C LEU A 129 8.44 5.97 8.82
N SER A 130 8.97 6.62 7.79
CA SER A 130 8.15 7.38 6.85
C SER A 130 8.56 7.09 5.41
N LEU A 131 7.59 7.03 4.51
CA LEU A 131 7.83 7.03 3.06
C LEU A 131 7.28 8.29 2.44
N THR A 132 7.94 8.75 1.38
CA THR A 132 7.49 9.84 0.53
C THR A 132 7.34 9.35 -0.91
N GLU A 133 6.48 10.01 -1.69
CA GLU A 133 6.36 9.71 -3.11
C GLU A 133 7.63 10.11 -3.85
N GLY A 134 8.25 9.17 -4.56
CA GLY A 134 9.28 9.45 -5.54
C GLY A 134 8.78 9.08 -6.92
N ASN A 135 8.01 9.95 -7.60
CA ASN A 135 7.61 9.81 -9.02
C ASN A 135 7.42 8.36 -9.53
N GLY A 136 6.51 7.59 -8.92
CA GLY A 136 6.24 6.19 -9.30
C GLY A 136 6.94 5.11 -8.47
N PHE A 137 7.70 5.48 -7.45
CA PHE A 137 8.22 4.59 -6.41
C PHE A 137 8.06 5.22 -5.02
N CYS A 138 8.27 4.43 -3.96
CA CYS A 138 8.28 4.93 -2.58
C CYS A 138 9.73 5.15 -2.12
N GLU A 139 10.03 6.33 -1.58
CA GLU A 139 11.32 6.61 -0.95
C GLU A 139 11.19 6.53 0.56
N VAL A 140 11.94 5.63 1.21
CA VAL A 140 11.95 5.50 2.67
C VAL A 140 12.90 6.54 3.26
N SER A 141 12.39 7.34 4.20
CA SER A 141 13.15 8.33 4.94
C SER A 141 14.16 7.67 5.88
N ASN A 142 15.35 8.26 5.98
CA ASN A 142 16.35 7.89 6.97
C ASN A 142 16.06 8.48 8.37
N TYR A 143 15.09 9.38 8.48
CA TYR A 143 14.64 9.90 9.77
C TYR A 143 13.66 8.92 10.40
N SER A 144 14.09 8.27 11.48
CA SER A 144 13.29 7.35 12.25
C SER A 144 12.98 7.91 13.64
N ARG A 145 11.87 7.44 14.22
CA ARG A 145 11.55 7.71 15.63
C ARG A 145 11.29 6.40 16.35
N LEU A 146 11.81 6.28 17.58
CA LEU A 146 11.40 5.20 18.48
C LEU A 146 10.13 5.61 19.21
N ILE A 147 9.28 4.62 19.45
CA ILE A 147 8.13 4.71 20.34
C ILE A 147 8.56 4.03 21.64
N LEU A 148 8.65 4.83 22.70
CA LEU A 148 9.19 4.45 24.00
C LEU A 148 8.08 4.51 25.05
N VAL A 149 8.23 3.76 26.14
CA VAL A 149 7.31 3.82 27.28
C VAL A 149 8.03 4.34 28.51
N ARG A 150 7.45 5.35 29.17
CA ARG A 150 7.90 5.85 30.47
C ARG A 150 6.67 6.09 31.35
N ASP A 151 6.73 5.62 32.59
CA ASP A 151 5.64 5.77 33.57
C ASP A 151 4.25 5.28 33.07
N GLY A 152 4.24 4.28 32.18
CA GLY A 152 3.01 3.72 31.61
C GLY A 152 2.42 4.54 30.45
N GLU A 153 3.09 5.60 30.01
CA GLU A 153 2.71 6.41 28.85
C GLU A 153 3.70 6.22 27.72
N THR A 154 3.20 6.31 26.47
CA THR A 154 4.08 6.32 25.30
C THR A 154 4.58 7.72 25.02
N TYR A 155 5.76 7.83 24.43
CA TYR A 155 6.25 9.04 23.80
C TYR A 155 7.12 8.69 22.60
N THR A 156 7.36 9.66 21.71
CA THR A 156 8.24 9.44 20.55
C THR A 156 9.56 10.17 20.71
N LYS A 157 10.64 9.54 20.26
CA LYS A 157 11.97 10.15 20.24
C LYS A 157 12.59 10.04 18.85
N SER A 158 12.95 11.18 18.28
CA SER A 158 13.69 11.23 17.02
C SER A 158 15.13 10.76 17.24
N LEU A 159 15.66 10.01 16.29
CA LEU A 159 16.97 9.40 16.41
C LEU A 159 18.00 10.10 15.51
N HIS A 160 19.22 10.24 16.04
CA HIS A 160 20.40 10.57 15.25
C HIS A 160 21.35 9.38 15.25
N ALA A 161 22.04 9.14 14.13
CA ALA A 161 22.93 7.99 13.96
C ALA A 161 24.01 7.89 15.06
N LEU A 162 24.42 9.02 15.62
CA LEU A 162 25.46 9.11 16.66
C LEU A 162 24.96 8.65 18.04
N ASP A 163 23.65 8.68 18.28
CA ASP A 163 23.04 8.39 19.59
C ASP A 163 22.57 6.94 19.71
N LEU A 164 22.80 6.13 18.67
CA LEU A 164 22.30 4.76 18.58
C LEU A 164 23.38 3.75 18.99
N ALA A 165 23.02 2.84 19.89
CA ALA A 165 23.80 1.63 20.13
C ALA A 165 23.91 0.82 18.83
N PRO A 166 25.04 0.14 18.54
CA PRO A 166 25.25 -0.56 17.29
C PRO A 166 24.15 -1.57 16.93
N GLU A 167 23.63 -2.28 17.92
CA GLU A 167 22.55 -3.26 17.73
C GLU A 167 21.22 -2.60 17.31
N ILE A 168 20.84 -1.50 17.97
CA ILE A 168 19.64 -0.72 17.64
C ILE A 168 19.79 -0.12 16.23
N ALA A 169 20.95 0.46 15.93
CA ALA A 169 21.24 1.01 14.61
C ALA A 169 21.10 -0.06 13.52
N ARG A 170 21.67 -1.25 13.73
CA ARG A 170 21.57 -2.37 12.78
C ARG A 170 20.12 -2.75 12.49
N LEU A 171 19.30 -2.87 13.53
CA LEU A 171 17.88 -3.24 13.37
C LEU A 171 17.10 -2.16 12.61
N ILE A 172 17.27 -0.89 12.97
CA ILE A 172 16.55 0.23 12.33
C ILE A 172 16.94 0.40 10.85
N TYR A 173 18.25 0.42 10.56
CA TYR A 173 18.71 0.55 9.16
C TYR A 173 18.39 -0.69 8.34
N GLY A 174 18.39 -1.88 8.96
CA GLY A 174 17.86 -3.10 8.35
C GLY A 174 16.38 -2.96 7.98
N SER A 175 15.54 -2.46 8.90
CA SER A 175 14.13 -2.19 8.62
C SER A 175 13.93 -1.18 7.50
N ILE A 176 14.72 -0.09 7.46
CA ILE A 176 14.67 0.90 6.36
C ILE A 176 15.00 0.23 5.02
N HIS A 177 16.06 -0.58 4.97
CA HIS A 177 16.46 -1.28 3.75
C HIS A 177 15.41 -2.30 3.30
N ASN A 178 14.89 -3.10 4.23
CA ASN A 178 13.88 -4.10 3.94
C ASN A 178 12.59 -3.43 3.44
N LEU A 179 12.16 -2.35 4.07
CA LEU A 179 10.97 -1.58 3.69
C LEU A 179 11.06 -1.03 2.26
N GLN A 180 12.26 -0.64 1.79
CA GLN A 180 12.47 -0.22 0.40
C GLN A 180 12.23 -1.35 -0.61
N SER A 181 12.31 -2.61 -0.18
CA SER A 181 12.14 -3.79 -1.03
C SER A 181 10.72 -4.37 -0.97
N ILE A 182 9.80 -3.75 -0.22
CA ILE A 182 8.39 -4.11 -0.16
C ILE A 182 7.59 -3.26 -1.15
N GLU A 183 6.66 -3.88 -1.88
CA GLU A 183 5.81 -3.21 -2.87
C GLU A 183 4.70 -2.37 -2.21
N LEU A 184 5.08 -1.20 -1.66
CA LEU A 184 4.15 -0.30 -0.96
C LEU A 184 3.58 0.83 -1.83
N TYR A 185 4.02 0.95 -3.09
CA TYR A 185 3.51 2.00 -3.99
C TYR A 185 1.99 1.93 -4.21
N PRO A 186 1.36 0.75 -4.36
CA PRO A 186 -0.11 0.68 -4.43
C PRO A 186 -0.80 1.23 -3.18
N VAL A 187 -0.28 0.93 -1.98
CA VAL A 187 -0.83 1.45 -0.72
C VAL A 187 -0.70 2.97 -0.66
N PHE A 188 0.44 3.49 -1.10
CA PHE A 188 0.73 4.91 -1.18
C PHE A 188 -0.22 5.63 -2.16
N ALA A 189 -0.35 5.10 -3.38
CA ALA A 189 -1.21 5.64 -4.44
C ALA A 189 -2.69 5.64 -4.07
N GLN A 190 -3.18 4.56 -3.45
CA GLN A 190 -4.55 4.45 -2.96
C GLN A 190 -4.84 5.40 -1.79
N SER A 191 -3.81 5.84 -1.07
CA SER A 191 -3.96 6.73 0.07
C SER A 191 -4.03 8.20 -0.33
N ASP A 192 -3.70 8.53 -1.60
CA ASP A 192 -3.62 9.92 -2.09
C ASP A 192 -2.87 10.84 -1.10
N CYS A 193 -1.71 10.36 -0.64
CA CYS A 193 -0.96 10.95 0.45
C CYS A 193 0.41 11.45 -0.03
N GLY A 194 0.90 12.56 0.53
CA GLY A 194 2.26 13.04 0.25
C GLY A 194 3.33 12.31 1.07
N GLN A 195 2.93 11.74 2.21
CA GLN A 195 3.78 10.97 3.09
C GLN A 195 2.97 9.83 3.73
N LEU A 196 3.60 8.68 3.91
CA LEU A 196 3.01 7.53 4.58
C LEU A 196 3.85 7.20 5.82
N HIS A 197 3.25 7.29 7.00
CA HIS A 197 3.89 6.90 8.26
C HIS A 197 3.70 5.41 8.48
N ILE A 198 4.79 4.68 8.70
CA ILE A 198 4.80 3.24 8.95
C ILE A 198 5.14 3.01 10.41
N LEU A 199 4.25 2.30 11.09
CA LEU A 199 4.39 1.87 12.47
C LEU A 199 4.73 0.39 12.51
N LEU A 200 5.99 0.11 12.80
CA LEU A 200 6.48 -1.23 13.11
C LEU A 200 6.32 -1.46 14.61
N GLY A 201 5.70 -2.57 14.97
CA GLY A 201 5.47 -2.97 16.35
C GLY A 201 5.77 -4.45 16.55
N PRO A 202 5.61 -4.96 17.78
CA PRO A 202 5.81 -6.37 18.10
C PRO A 202 4.64 -7.23 17.60
N SER A 203 4.40 -7.20 16.29
CA SER A 203 3.31 -7.87 15.58
C SER A 203 3.74 -8.24 14.17
N GLN A 204 3.10 -9.25 13.59
CA GLN A 204 3.33 -9.68 12.20
C GLN A 204 2.70 -8.76 11.14
N CYS A 205 1.98 -7.73 11.57
CA CYS A 205 1.39 -6.72 10.69
C CYS A 205 2.10 -5.38 10.87
N ILE A 206 1.98 -4.52 9.85
CA ILE A 206 2.46 -3.13 9.93
C ILE A 206 1.28 -2.18 9.89
N ALA A 207 1.28 -1.17 10.75
CA ALA A 207 0.28 -0.12 10.74
C ALA A 207 0.76 1.04 9.86
N THR A 208 -0.13 1.64 9.07
CA THR A 208 0.20 2.77 8.21
C THR A 208 -0.80 3.90 8.34
N LEU A 209 -0.29 5.11 8.47
CA LEU A 209 -1.04 6.34 8.65
C LEU A 209 -0.71 7.29 7.49
N PRO A 210 -1.63 7.50 6.55
CA PRO A 210 -1.40 8.39 5.42
C PRO A 210 -1.49 9.87 5.86
N GLU A 211 -0.52 10.67 5.43
CA GLU A 211 -0.48 12.12 5.57
C GLU A 211 -0.83 12.79 4.23
N ALA A 212 -1.91 13.56 4.23
CA ALA A 212 -2.45 14.19 3.04
C ALA A 212 -1.42 15.08 2.31
N TYR A 213 -1.56 15.24 0.99
CA TYR A 213 -0.68 16.09 0.20
C TYR A 213 -0.69 17.55 0.65
N GLY A 214 0.47 18.04 1.10
CA GLY A 214 0.87 19.44 0.99
C GLY A 214 1.19 20.16 2.29
N ARG A 215 2.15 21.10 2.21
CA ARG A 215 2.36 22.18 3.21
C ARG A 215 1.11 23.05 3.45
N VAL A 216 0.08 22.89 2.62
CA VAL A 216 -1.22 23.58 2.63
C VAL A 216 -2.34 22.59 2.26
N ALA A 217 -2.29 21.34 2.74
CA ALA A 217 -3.50 20.52 2.75
C ALA A 217 -4.55 21.30 3.58
N PRO A 218 -5.72 21.65 3.04
CA PRO A 218 -6.75 22.27 3.86
C PRO A 218 -7.07 21.32 5.02
N PRO A 219 -7.28 21.83 6.25
CA PRO A 219 -7.57 21.01 7.44
C PRO A 219 -8.84 20.14 7.32
N SER A 220 -9.58 20.26 6.21
CA SER A 220 -10.86 19.63 5.93
C SER A 220 -10.81 18.32 5.14
N ILE A 221 -9.62 17.80 4.78
CA ILE A 221 -9.50 16.45 4.20
C ILE A 221 -9.59 15.44 5.35
N PRO A 222 -10.70 14.68 5.47
CA PRO A 222 -10.84 13.70 6.53
C PRO A 222 -9.76 12.62 6.38
N SER A 223 -9.17 12.23 7.51
CA SER A 223 -8.23 11.12 7.55
C SER A 223 -8.84 9.87 6.91
N GLN A 224 -8.07 9.17 6.07
CA GLN A 224 -8.45 7.84 5.57
C GLN A 224 -8.37 6.76 6.66
N GLY A 225 -8.03 7.15 7.89
CA GLY A 225 -7.88 6.25 9.03
C GLY A 225 -6.54 5.53 9.03
N LEU A 226 -6.52 4.39 9.71
CA LEU A 226 -5.35 3.51 9.79
C LEU A 226 -5.48 2.38 8.77
N ARG A 227 -4.38 1.97 8.13
CA ARG A 227 -4.34 0.70 7.38
C ARG A 227 -3.37 -0.28 8.04
N ILE A 228 -3.83 -1.49 8.30
CA ILE A 228 -3.05 -2.62 8.76
C ILE A 228 -2.66 -3.44 7.53
N LEU A 229 -1.36 -3.52 7.27
CA LEU A 229 -0.78 -4.23 6.13
C LEU A 229 -0.31 -5.62 6.56
N PHE A 230 -0.53 -6.60 5.68
CA PHE A 230 -0.14 -8.00 5.85
C PHE A 230 0.15 -8.63 4.49
N ASP A 231 0.77 -9.81 4.47
CA ASP A 231 1.12 -10.51 3.24
C ASP A 231 -0.11 -11.10 2.53
N GLU A 232 -0.17 -10.94 1.20
CA GLU A 232 -1.22 -11.55 0.41
C GLU A 232 -1.25 -13.08 0.57
N GLY A 233 -2.45 -13.61 0.87
CA GLY A 233 -2.67 -15.04 1.10
C GLY A 233 -2.50 -15.51 2.55
N GLU A 234 -1.98 -14.66 3.44
CA GLU A 234 -1.71 -14.99 4.84
C GLU A 234 -2.56 -14.12 5.77
N ALA A 235 -3.77 -14.56 6.11
CA ALA A 235 -4.66 -13.78 6.96
C ALA A 235 -3.99 -13.46 8.33
N PRO A 236 -3.99 -12.19 8.77
CA PRO A 236 -3.30 -11.80 9.99
C PRO A 236 -4.02 -12.36 11.22
N LEU A 237 -3.25 -12.67 12.28
CA LEU A 237 -3.83 -13.12 13.54
C LEU A 237 -4.55 -11.97 14.24
N ALA A 238 -5.67 -12.26 14.90
CA ALA A 238 -6.44 -11.25 15.62
C ALA A 238 -5.61 -10.49 16.67
N ALA A 239 -4.67 -11.18 17.33
CA ALA A 239 -3.77 -10.58 18.32
C ALA A 239 -2.79 -9.58 17.69
N ASP A 240 -2.26 -9.86 16.49
CA ASP A 240 -1.36 -8.95 15.78
C ASP A 240 -2.09 -7.68 15.33
N VAL A 241 -3.33 -7.83 14.88
CA VAL A 241 -4.17 -6.70 14.50
C VAL A 241 -4.50 -5.86 15.73
N GLU A 242 -4.95 -6.47 16.83
CA GLU A 242 -5.22 -5.75 18.09
C GLU A 242 -3.99 -5.00 18.58
N MET A 243 -2.81 -5.63 18.54
CA MET A 243 -1.54 -5.02 18.91
C MET A 243 -1.23 -3.78 18.05
N SER A 244 -1.40 -3.90 16.73
CA SER A 244 -1.15 -2.83 15.78
C SER A 244 -2.11 -1.64 15.98
N LEU A 245 -3.40 -1.92 16.20
CA LEU A 245 -4.40 -0.89 16.49
C LEU A 245 -4.06 -0.14 17.78
N ARG A 246 -3.67 -0.88 18.83
CA ARG A 246 -3.32 -0.31 20.13
C ARG A 246 -2.06 0.54 20.04
N LEU A 247 -1.02 0.05 19.38
CA LEU A 247 0.22 0.79 19.16
C LEU A 247 -0.03 2.07 18.37
N ALA A 248 -0.80 1.99 17.28
CA ALA A 248 -1.15 3.16 16.46
C ALA A 248 -1.93 4.21 17.25
N SER A 249 -2.93 3.77 18.01
CA SER A 249 -3.75 4.65 18.85
C SER A 249 -2.92 5.33 19.95
N ALA A 250 -2.01 4.59 20.59
CA ALA A 250 -1.12 5.14 21.62
C ALA A 250 -0.09 6.12 21.04
N THR A 251 0.37 5.88 19.81
CA THR A 251 1.42 6.68 19.17
C THR A 251 0.89 7.95 18.53
N LEU A 252 -0.34 7.93 18.02
CA LEU A 252 -0.94 9.00 17.22
C LEU A 252 -0.80 10.42 17.82
N PRO A 253 -1.03 10.65 19.13
CA PRO A 253 -0.91 11.98 19.72
C PRO A 253 0.48 12.61 19.58
N HIS A 254 1.51 11.76 19.44
CA HIS A 254 2.91 12.17 19.36
C HIS A 254 3.40 12.44 17.94
N LEU A 255 2.56 12.17 16.93
CA LEU A 255 2.94 12.32 15.52
C LEU A 255 2.73 13.74 15.01
N GLY A 256 1.86 14.53 15.65
CA GLY A 256 1.56 15.91 15.24
C GLY A 256 0.82 16.01 13.90
N LEU A 257 0.10 14.94 13.50
CA LEU A 257 -0.64 14.87 12.25
C LEU A 257 -1.94 15.67 12.35
N LYS A 258 -2.05 16.76 11.58
CA LYS A 258 -3.17 17.70 11.66
C LYS A 258 -4.52 17.12 11.24
N GLN A 259 -4.53 16.03 10.47
CA GLN A 259 -5.77 15.37 10.02
C GLN A 259 -6.41 14.46 11.08
N PHE A 260 -5.78 14.30 12.25
CA PHE A 260 -6.30 13.51 13.36
C PHE A 260 -6.68 14.42 14.53
N PRO A 261 -7.70 14.05 15.33
CA PRO A 261 -8.09 14.84 16.49
C PRO A 261 -6.99 14.82 17.55
N THR A 262 -6.91 15.88 18.34
CA THR A 262 -5.96 16.01 19.44
C THR A 262 -6.34 15.19 20.69
N GLU A 263 -7.57 14.71 20.73
CA GLU A 263 -8.09 13.84 21.79
C GLU A 263 -7.58 12.40 21.63
N ALA A 264 -7.79 11.56 22.65
CA ALA A 264 -7.47 10.13 22.55
C ALA A 264 -8.28 9.50 21.40
N VAL A 265 -7.58 8.81 20.50
CA VAL A 265 -8.20 8.10 19.37
C VAL A 265 -8.19 6.61 19.63
N GLN A 266 -9.31 5.95 19.34
CA GLN A 266 -9.38 4.50 19.27
C GLN A 266 -9.59 4.08 17.82
N PHE A 267 -8.55 3.49 17.21
CA PHE A 267 -8.72 2.84 15.91
C PHE A 267 -9.54 1.56 16.07
N LYS A 268 -10.66 1.48 15.36
CA LYS A 268 -11.47 0.27 15.26
C LYS A 268 -11.44 -0.24 13.84
N LEU A 269 -11.24 -1.54 13.68
CA LEU A 269 -11.47 -2.17 12.38
C LEU A 269 -12.89 -1.84 11.93
N SER A 270 -13.00 -1.06 10.86
CA SER A 270 -14.23 -1.08 10.07
C SER A 270 -14.32 -2.48 9.52
N GLU A 271 -15.37 -3.25 9.83
CA GLU A 271 -15.51 -4.66 9.42
C GLU A 271 -15.08 -4.82 7.96
N PRO A 272 -13.86 -5.33 7.70
CA PRO A 272 -13.42 -5.47 6.34
C PRO A 272 -14.22 -6.64 5.81
N LEU A 273 -14.92 -6.40 4.70
CA LEU A 273 -15.69 -7.39 3.99
C LEU A 273 -14.72 -8.39 3.33
N MET A 274 -14.06 -9.24 4.12
CA MET A 274 -12.99 -10.15 3.65
C MET A 274 -13.55 -11.40 2.95
N GLN A 275 -14.80 -11.78 3.24
CA GLN A 275 -15.49 -12.95 2.68
C GLN A 275 -16.45 -12.58 1.55
N VAL A 276 -16.18 -11.50 0.83
CA VAL A 276 -17.02 -11.04 -0.28
C VAL A 276 -16.58 -11.59 -1.63
N TRP A 277 -15.40 -12.19 -1.73
CA TRP A 277 -14.93 -12.76 -2.99
C TRP A 277 -15.36 -14.21 -3.10
N LYS A 278 -16.07 -14.54 -4.19
CA LYS A 278 -16.49 -15.91 -4.50
C LYS A 278 -15.85 -16.37 -5.79
N PRO A 279 -15.26 -17.58 -5.85
CA PRO A 279 -14.76 -18.12 -7.11
C PRO A 279 -15.84 -18.11 -8.19
N VAL A 280 -15.48 -17.67 -9.39
CA VAL A 280 -16.36 -17.64 -10.55
C VAL A 280 -15.67 -18.30 -11.74
N ALA A 281 -16.44 -19.00 -12.57
CA ALA A 281 -15.96 -19.48 -13.85
C ALA A 281 -15.88 -18.30 -14.82
N PHE A 282 -14.71 -17.65 -14.87
CA PHE A 282 -14.43 -16.56 -15.79
C PHE A 282 -13.01 -16.71 -16.33
N GLU A 283 -12.89 -16.75 -17.65
CA GLU A 283 -11.62 -16.83 -18.36
C GLU A 283 -11.17 -15.43 -18.78
N PHE A 284 -9.90 -15.14 -18.53
CA PHE A 284 -9.28 -13.85 -18.82
C PHE A 284 -7.85 -14.08 -19.34
N SER A 285 -7.32 -13.08 -20.04
CA SER A 285 -5.95 -13.10 -20.56
C SER A 285 -4.94 -13.21 -19.41
N GLN A 286 -3.89 -14.03 -19.56
CA GLN A 286 -2.81 -14.10 -18.57
C GLN A 286 -1.95 -12.82 -18.53
N ASN A 287 -2.03 -11.99 -19.58
CA ASN A 287 -1.32 -10.72 -19.68
C ASN A 287 -2.19 -9.57 -19.16
N LEU A 288 -2.74 -9.70 -17.95
CA LEU A 288 -3.41 -8.58 -17.28
C LEU A 288 -2.39 -7.48 -16.97
N ASP A 289 -2.74 -6.24 -17.31
CA ASP A 289 -2.05 -5.05 -16.84
C ASP A 289 -3.08 -3.97 -16.45
N GLU A 290 -2.59 -2.80 -16.06
CA GLU A 290 -3.46 -1.68 -15.64
C GLU A 290 -4.31 -1.11 -16.78
N ARG A 291 -4.04 -1.46 -18.04
CA ARG A 291 -4.78 -0.91 -19.19
C ARG A 291 -6.11 -1.65 -19.34
N PRO A 292 -7.18 -0.93 -19.68
CA PRO A 292 -8.43 -1.58 -20.05
C PRO A 292 -8.24 -2.61 -21.16
N MET A 293 -9.01 -3.68 -21.08
CA MET A 293 -9.15 -4.66 -22.16
C MET A 293 -10.58 -4.68 -22.65
N TYR A 294 -10.74 -4.95 -23.92
CA TYR A 294 -12.03 -4.92 -24.59
C TYR A 294 -12.23 -6.14 -25.44
N ARG A 295 -13.49 -6.43 -25.74
CA ARG A 295 -13.88 -7.41 -26.75
C ARG A 295 -15.26 -7.09 -27.31
N GLU A 296 -15.54 -7.64 -28.48
CA GLU A 296 -16.90 -7.62 -29.03
C GLU A 296 -17.81 -8.54 -28.19
N PRO A 297 -19.10 -8.20 -28.03
CA PRO A 297 -20.04 -9.05 -27.30
C PRO A 297 -20.08 -10.46 -27.88
N GLY A 298 -19.82 -11.46 -27.03
CA GLY A 298 -19.78 -12.87 -27.44
C GLY A 298 -18.45 -13.37 -28.02
N SER A 299 -17.46 -12.49 -28.21
CA SER A 299 -16.09 -12.90 -28.52
C SER A 299 -15.40 -13.52 -27.30
N GLN A 300 -14.44 -14.41 -27.53
CA GLN A 300 -13.65 -15.03 -26.46
C GLN A 300 -12.41 -14.21 -26.09
N ASP A 301 -11.81 -13.53 -27.06
CA ASP A 301 -10.49 -12.90 -26.89
C ASP A 301 -10.59 -11.47 -26.35
N TRP A 302 -9.90 -11.23 -25.22
CA TRP A 302 -9.67 -9.89 -24.66
C TRP A 302 -8.49 -9.23 -25.34
N VAL A 303 -8.67 -8.01 -25.86
CA VAL A 303 -7.62 -7.25 -26.55
C VAL A 303 -7.47 -5.85 -25.95
N HIS A 304 -6.26 -5.29 -26.01
CA HIS A 304 -6.01 -3.88 -25.66
C HIS A 304 -6.24 -2.91 -26.83
N HIS A 305 -6.64 -3.43 -28.00
CA HIS A 305 -6.74 -2.61 -29.21
C HIS A 305 -8.08 -1.87 -29.26
N ASP A 306 -7.99 -0.54 -29.30
CA ASP A 306 -9.13 0.38 -29.25
C ASP A 306 -9.79 0.62 -30.62
N ASP A 307 -9.21 0.12 -31.71
CA ASP A 307 -9.61 0.48 -33.07
C ASP A 307 -11.10 0.20 -33.32
N PHE A 308 -11.58 -0.96 -32.88
CA PHE A 308 -12.99 -1.32 -33.00
C PHE A 308 -13.91 -0.47 -32.09
N LEU A 309 -13.39 0.08 -30.98
CA LEU A 309 -14.15 0.99 -30.12
C LEU A 309 -14.44 2.29 -30.85
N TYR A 310 -13.45 2.85 -31.56
CA TYR A 310 -13.62 4.06 -32.36
C TYR A 310 -14.64 3.86 -33.48
N ASP A 311 -14.58 2.72 -34.18
CA ASP A 311 -15.54 2.36 -35.22
C ASP A 311 -16.98 2.27 -34.69
N ASN A 312 -17.11 1.86 -33.43
CA ASN A 312 -18.39 1.77 -32.72
C ASN A 312 -18.74 3.05 -31.93
N GLY A 313 -17.96 4.12 -32.04
CA GLY A 313 -18.23 5.40 -31.38
C GLY A 313 -18.09 5.37 -29.85
N ILE A 314 -17.23 4.50 -29.34
CA ILE A 314 -16.88 4.37 -27.91
C ILE A 314 -15.53 5.06 -27.69
N GLN A 315 -15.40 5.82 -26.60
CA GLN A 315 -14.11 6.40 -26.22
C GLN A 315 -13.29 5.40 -25.39
N PRO A 316 -12.04 5.10 -25.78
CA PRO A 316 -11.20 4.13 -25.07
C PRO A 316 -10.61 4.66 -23.76
N SER A 317 -10.52 5.97 -23.57
CA SER A 317 -10.08 6.57 -22.30
C SER A 317 -11.21 6.53 -21.26
N THR A 318 -11.63 5.33 -20.85
CA THR A 318 -12.73 5.18 -19.88
C THR A 318 -12.24 5.65 -18.51
N THR A 319 -12.92 6.61 -17.90
CA THR A 319 -12.62 7.04 -16.53
C THR A 319 -13.35 6.20 -15.49
N LEU A 320 -13.96 5.07 -15.88
CA LEU A 320 -14.78 4.22 -15.01
C LEU A 320 -13.98 3.51 -13.90
N GLY A 321 -12.65 3.46 -13.98
CA GLY A 321 -11.79 2.95 -12.92
C GLY A 321 -11.79 3.82 -11.66
N GLU A 322 -11.97 5.14 -11.80
CA GLU A 322 -12.06 6.09 -10.69
C GLU A 322 -13.37 5.98 -9.88
N PRO A 323 -14.59 6.00 -10.48
CA PRO A 323 -15.83 5.74 -9.75
C PRO A 323 -15.80 4.41 -9.03
N LEU A 324 -15.21 3.39 -9.66
CA LEU A 324 -15.05 2.08 -9.05
C LEU A 324 -14.19 2.17 -7.79
N ASP A 325 -13.02 2.83 -7.86
CA ASP A 325 -12.13 3.01 -6.71
C ASP A 325 -12.81 3.73 -5.54
N LEU A 326 -13.45 4.87 -5.83
CA LEU A 326 -14.09 5.71 -4.82
C LEU A 326 -15.27 4.98 -4.16
N ALA A 327 -16.13 4.33 -4.95
CA ALA A 327 -17.30 3.63 -4.43
C ALA A 327 -16.92 2.37 -3.62
N LEU A 328 -15.90 1.61 -4.05
CA LEU A 328 -15.36 0.48 -3.29
C LEU A 328 -14.76 0.94 -1.96
N ALA A 329 -14.01 2.06 -1.96
CA ALA A 329 -13.42 2.63 -0.76
C ALA A 329 -14.47 3.03 0.30
N LEU A 330 -15.65 3.49 -0.13
CA LEU A 330 -16.77 3.90 0.74
C LEU A 330 -17.59 2.72 1.29
N ILE A 331 -17.44 1.53 0.72
CA ILE A 331 -17.96 0.27 1.28
C ILE A 331 -16.88 -0.60 1.92
N ASN A 332 -15.71 -0.02 2.18
CA ASN A 332 -14.57 -0.66 2.85
C ASN A 332 -13.99 -1.87 2.08
N ILE A 333 -13.90 -1.78 0.75
CA ILE A 333 -13.14 -2.71 -0.09
C ILE A 333 -11.93 -1.99 -0.66
N ASP A 334 -10.75 -2.52 -0.41
CA ASP A 334 -9.48 -1.92 -0.85
C ASP A 334 -8.53 -2.96 -1.48
N ASP A 335 -9.07 -3.82 -2.35
CA ASP A 335 -8.30 -4.85 -3.06
C ASP A 335 -7.71 -4.28 -4.37
N PRO A 336 -6.37 -4.30 -4.58
CA PRO A 336 -5.74 -3.69 -5.74
C PRO A 336 -6.04 -4.42 -7.05
N ASN A 337 -6.38 -5.71 -7.01
CA ASN A 337 -6.53 -6.57 -8.17
C ASN A 337 -7.98 -6.60 -8.69
N VAL A 338 -8.67 -5.47 -8.60
CA VAL A 338 -10.10 -5.35 -8.89
C VAL A 338 -10.36 -4.71 -10.26
N TYR A 339 -11.26 -5.32 -11.01
CA TYR A 339 -11.65 -4.93 -12.35
C TYR A 339 -13.18 -4.81 -12.43
N LEU A 340 -13.64 -3.74 -13.08
CA LEU A 340 -15.03 -3.59 -13.51
C LEU A 340 -15.20 -4.31 -14.84
N LYS A 341 -16.03 -5.35 -14.86
CA LYS A 341 -16.55 -5.94 -16.08
C LYS A 341 -17.84 -5.22 -16.46
N ALA A 342 -17.77 -4.40 -17.51
CA ALA A 342 -18.89 -3.58 -17.98
C ALA A 342 -19.19 -3.84 -19.44
N SER A 343 -20.46 -3.66 -19.82
CA SER A 343 -20.87 -3.60 -21.22
C SER A 343 -20.98 -2.13 -21.63
N LEU A 344 -20.24 -1.73 -22.65
CA LEU A 344 -20.15 -0.35 -23.13
C LEU A 344 -21.12 -0.11 -24.29
N THR A 345 -21.71 1.07 -24.29
CA THR A 345 -22.60 1.56 -25.35
C THR A 345 -21.96 2.74 -26.09
N ALA A 346 -22.35 2.90 -27.36
CA ALA A 346 -21.85 3.98 -28.19
C ALA A 346 -22.25 5.36 -27.65
N GLY A 347 -21.37 6.35 -27.80
CA GLY A 347 -21.72 7.74 -27.52
C GLY A 347 -22.76 8.28 -28.51
N LEU A 348 -23.50 9.30 -28.09
CA LEU A 348 -24.38 10.05 -28.99
C LEU A 348 -23.51 10.77 -30.05
N LYS A 349 -23.72 10.47 -31.34
CA LYS A 349 -23.11 11.23 -32.44
C LYS A 349 -23.59 12.67 -32.36
N ASN A 350 -22.70 13.62 -32.05
CA ASN A 350 -23.05 15.04 -32.14
C ASN A 350 -23.30 15.41 -33.62
N PRO A 351 -24.45 16.02 -33.95
CA PRO A 351 -24.61 16.68 -35.24
C PRO A 351 -23.59 17.83 -35.31
N ARG A 352 -22.84 17.88 -36.41
CA ARG A 352 -21.84 18.94 -36.69
C ARG A 352 -22.46 20.32 -36.42
N GLY A 353 -21.94 21.06 -35.43
CA GLY A 353 -22.25 22.49 -35.26
C GLY A 353 -22.68 22.98 -33.88
N SER A 354 -22.83 22.14 -32.87
CA SER A 354 -23.19 22.59 -31.52
C SER A 354 -21.97 23.09 -30.72
N LYS A 355 -21.85 24.41 -30.54
CA LYS A 355 -20.87 25.06 -29.64
C LYS A 355 -21.13 24.84 -28.15
N ASN A 356 -22.22 24.16 -27.79
CA ASN A 356 -22.52 23.76 -26.42
C ASN A 356 -22.22 22.27 -26.28
N LEU A 357 -21.04 21.95 -25.77
CA LEU A 357 -20.71 20.60 -25.30
C LEU A 357 -21.70 20.27 -24.16
N LYS A 358 -22.69 19.41 -24.44
CA LYS A 358 -23.47 18.77 -23.36
C LYS A 358 -22.55 17.81 -22.60
N PRO A 359 -22.68 17.67 -21.27
CA PRO A 359 -22.10 16.53 -20.55
C PRO A 359 -22.74 15.26 -21.12
N GLY A 360 -21.94 14.28 -21.55
CA GLY A 360 -22.42 13.15 -22.36
C GLY A 360 -21.46 12.58 -23.41
N TRP A 361 -20.25 13.14 -23.57
CA TRP A 361 -19.37 12.80 -24.70
C TRP A 361 -18.54 11.52 -24.52
N ARG A 362 -18.62 10.85 -23.35
CA ARG A 362 -17.73 9.72 -22.98
C ARG A 362 -18.27 8.32 -23.29
N GLY A 363 -19.40 8.21 -24.01
CA GLY A 363 -20.08 6.94 -24.24
C GLY A 363 -21.10 6.61 -23.16
N GLY A 364 -21.48 5.34 -23.03
CA GLY A 364 -22.33 4.87 -21.95
C GLY A 364 -21.97 3.46 -21.49
N LEU A 365 -22.65 3.01 -20.43
CA LEU A 365 -22.54 1.65 -19.93
C LEU A 365 -23.92 1.07 -19.66
N HIS A 366 -23.99 -0.25 -19.75
CA HIS A 366 -25.13 -1.01 -19.29
C HIS A 366 -25.13 -1.05 -17.76
N SER A 367 -26.31 -0.94 -17.15
CA SER A 367 -26.50 -0.93 -15.68
C SER A 367 -26.05 -2.21 -15.00
N LYS A 368 -26.12 -3.34 -15.72
CA LYS A 368 -25.60 -4.64 -15.26
C LYS A 368 -24.12 -4.74 -15.56
N TRP A 369 -23.31 -4.44 -14.55
CA TRP A 369 -21.87 -4.69 -14.52
C TRP A 369 -21.52 -5.61 -13.35
N GLU A 370 -20.32 -6.17 -13.41
CA GLU A 370 -19.79 -7.08 -12.39
C GLU A 370 -18.44 -6.56 -11.90
N VAL A 371 -18.13 -6.75 -10.62
CA VAL A 371 -16.82 -6.44 -10.04
C VAL A 371 -16.08 -7.74 -9.82
N LEU A 372 -14.93 -7.88 -10.46
CA LEU A 372 -14.11 -9.08 -10.44
C LEU A 372 -12.79 -8.80 -9.73
N ARG A 373 -12.28 -9.80 -9.01
CA ARG A 373 -10.90 -9.86 -8.57
C ARG A 373 -10.14 -10.81 -9.49
N LEU A 374 -9.14 -10.28 -10.19
CA LEU A 374 -8.35 -11.02 -11.18
C LEU A 374 -6.87 -10.95 -10.81
N ARG A 375 -6.26 -12.11 -10.62
CA ARG A 375 -4.84 -12.25 -10.28
C ARG A 375 -4.20 -13.26 -11.23
N SER A 376 -3.03 -12.94 -11.78
CA SER A 376 -2.33 -13.85 -12.67
C SER A 376 -2.09 -15.20 -11.96
N GLY A 377 -2.37 -16.31 -12.63
CA GLY A 377 -2.25 -17.66 -12.08
C GLY A 377 -3.36 -18.11 -11.10
N ASN A 378 -4.25 -17.21 -10.67
CA ASN A 378 -5.36 -17.53 -9.76
C ASN A 378 -6.70 -17.61 -10.50
N ARG A 379 -7.67 -18.32 -9.91
CA ARG A 379 -9.05 -18.31 -10.42
C ARG A 379 -9.67 -16.93 -10.21
N ALA A 380 -10.46 -16.48 -11.19
CA ALA A 380 -11.24 -15.27 -11.06
C ALA A 380 -12.24 -15.39 -9.90
N GLU A 381 -12.47 -14.29 -9.22
CA GLU A 381 -13.45 -14.20 -8.13
C GLU A 381 -14.39 -13.02 -8.40
N ILE A 382 -15.66 -13.18 -8.03
CA ILE A 382 -16.69 -12.14 -8.16
C ILE A 382 -17.03 -11.56 -6.80
N LEU A 383 -17.29 -10.25 -6.78
CA LEU A 383 -17.73 -9.55 -5.58
C LEU A 383 -19.16 -9.94 -5.19
N SER A 384 -19.34 -10.39 -3.95
CA SER A 384 -20.59 -10.86 -3.36
C SER A 384 -20.88 -10.06 -2.10
N LEU A 385 -21.80 -9.10 -2.22
CA LEU A 385 -22.23 -8.21 -1.15
C LEU A 385 -23.65 -8.57 -0.68
N ASN A 386 -24.01 -8.14 0.52
CA ASN A 386 -25.42 -8.09 0.92
C ASN A 386 -26.17 -7.03 0.07
N GLU A 387 -27.49 -7.12 0.04
CA GLU A 387 -28.33 -6.27 -0.82
C GLU A 387 -28.17 -4.77 -0.56
N ALA A 388 -28.08 -4.37 0.72
CA ALA A 388 -27.96 -2.97 1.10
C ALA A 388 -26.61 -2.37 0.64
N THR A 389 -25.50 -3.05 0.94
CA THR A 389 -24.15 -2.62 0.54
C THR A 389 -24.01 -2.64 -0.99
N ARG A 390 -24.58 -3.65 -1.66
CA ARG A 390 -24.60 -3.72 -3.13
C ARG A 390 -25.32 -2.53 -3.74
N LYS A 391 -26.52 -2.20 -3.26
CA LYS A 391 -27.30 -1.06 -3.75
C LYS A 391 -26.55 0.27 -3.54
N ARG A 392 -25.88 0.41 -2.40
CA ARG A 392 -25.07 1.59 -2.09
C ARG A 392 -23.89 1.73 -3.06
N LEU A 393 -23.17 0.63 -3.34
CA LEU A 393 -22.11 0.59 -4.35
C LEU A 393 -22.63 0.94 -5.74
N GLU A 394 -23.77 0.37 -6.13
CA GLU A 394 -24.40 0.64 -7.43
C GLU A 394 -24.80 2.11 -7.59
N THR A 395 -25.32 2.72 -6.53
CA THR A 395 -25.67 4.15 -6.50
C THR A 395 -24.43 5.02 -6.68
N GLY A 396 -23.34 4.72 -5.96
CA GLY A 396 -22.09 5.48 -6.06
C GLY A 396 -21.44 5.38 -7.43
N LEU A 397 -21.26 4.16 -7.95
CA LEU A 397 -20.60 3.94 -9.25
C LEU A 397 -21.41 4.52 -10.40
N ASN A 398 -22.71 4.22 -10.47
CA ASN A 398 -23.56 4.72 -11.55
C ASN A 398 -23.76 6.24 -11.45
N GLY A 399 -23.95 6.76 -10.24
CA GLY A 399 -24.13 8.19 -10.02
C GLY A 399 -22.87 8.99 -10.36
N TRP A 400 -21.69 8.55 -9.95
CA TRP A 400 -20.44 9.21 -10.34
C TRP A 400 -20.16 9.08 -11.84
N ALA A 401 -20.46 7.92 -12.45
CA ALA A 401 -20.39 7.78 -13.90
C ALA A 401 -21.32 8.79 -14.61
N MET A 402 -22.54 8.98 -14.12
CA MET A 402 -23.46 10.00 -14.66
C MET A 402 -22.90 11.43 -14.47
N HIS A 403 -22.31 11.72 -13.31
CA HIS A 403 -21.64 13.00 -13.04
C HIS A 403 -20.54 13.30 -14.07
N GLU A 404 -19.73 12.29 -14.39
CA GLU A 404 -18.67 12.32 -15.42
C GLU A 404 -19.22 12.32 -16.86
N GLY A 405 -20.54 12.24 -17.03
CA GLY A 405 -21.22 12.32 -18.33
C GLY A 405 -21.35 10.99 -19.07
N TYR A 406 -21.34 9.84 -18.36
CA TYR A 406 -21.75 8.55 -18.92
C TYR A 406 -23.28 8.42 -18.91
N ASN A 407 -23.83 7.84 -19.99
CA ASN A 407 -25.22 7.39 -19.98
C ASN A 407 -25.31 5.95 -19.43
N VAL A 408 -26.12 5.74 -18.40
CA VAL A 408 -26.39 4.39 -17.85
C VAL A 408 -27.73 3.90 -18.40
N THR A 409 -27.76 2.72 -19.00
CA THR A 409 -28.96 2.16 -19.65
C THR A 409 -29.19 0.69 -19.30
N ASP A 410 -30.44 0.26 -19.30
CA ASP A 410 -30.83 -1.16 -19.15
C ASP A 410 -31.04 -1.86 -20.51
N ASP A 411 -30.83 -1.15 -21.63
CA ASP A 411 -31.04 -1.68 -22.98
C ASP A 411 -29.79 -2.38 -23.51
N LEU A 412 -29.78 -3.72 -23.43
CA LEU A 412 -28.72 -4.57 -23.96
C LEU A 412 -28.52 -4.42 -25.48
N SER A 413 -29.52 -3.97 -26.24
CA SER A 413 -29.39 -3.81 -27.70
C SER A 413 -28.44 -2.67 -28.09
N LEU A 414 -28.17 -1.75 -27.16
CA LEU A 414 -27.26 -0.63 -27.34
C LEU A 414 -25.80 -1.00 -27.06
N VAL A 415 -25.54 -2.18 -26.50
CA VAL A 415 -24.20 -2.66 -26.19
C VAL A 415 -23.42 -2.91 -27.47
N LYS A 416 -22.19 -2.41 -27.50
CA LYS A 416 -21.27 -2.52 -28.64
C LYS A 416 -19.94 -3.17 -28.28
N ALA A 417 -19.55 -3.14 -27.01
CA ALA A 417 -18.33 -3.78 -26.52
C ALA A 417 -18.53 -4.28 -25.08
N GLU A 418 -17.74 -5.27 -24.70
CA GLU A 418 -17.48 -5.61 -23.31
C GLU A 418 -16.10 -5.07 -22.93
N ALA A 419 -15.97 -4.63 -21.68
CA ALA A 419 -14.75 -4.05 -21.14
C ALA A 419 -14.40 -4.67 -19.80
N LEU A 420 -13.12 -4.90 -19.58
CA LEU A 420 -12.48 -5.12 -18.28
C LEU A 420 -11.65 -3.88 -17.98
N ILE A 421 -12.07 -3.12 -16.98
CA ILE A 421 -11.46 -1.83 -16.61
C ILE A 421 -10.90 -1.98 -15.21
N SER A 422 -9.59 -1.82 -15.05
CA SER A 422 -8.93 -1.83 -13.75
C SER A 422 -9.47 -0.69 -12.86
N ARG A 423 -9.51 -0.90 -11.54
CA ARG A 423 -9.69 0.23 -10.61
C ARG A 423 -8.54 1.22 -10.79
N HIS A 424 -8.81 2.50 -10.61
CA HIS A 424 -7.76 3.51 -10.70
C HIS A 424 -6.81 3.37 -9.50
N SER A 425 -5.51 3.16 -9.75
CA SER A 425 -4.51 2.91 -8.70
C SER A 425 -4.26 4.13 -7.81
N ARG A 426 -4.34 5.33 -8.38
CA ARG A 426 -4.28 6.61 -7.64
C ARG A 426 -5.69 7.06 -7.25
N ARG A 427 -6.00 7.08 -5.96
CA ARG A 427 -7.32 7.50 -5.50
C ARG A 427 -7.48 9.01 -5.66
N ALA A 428 -8.58 9.47 -6.26
CA ALA A 428 -8.93 10.90 -6.30
C ALA A 428 -9.63 11.31 -4.99
N SER A 429 -8.91 11.39 -3.87
CA SER A 429 -9.53 11.53 -2.55
C SER A 429 -10.38 12.80 -2.39
N HIS A 430 -10.08 13.84 -3.18
CA HIS A 430 -10.85 15.08 -3.24
C HIS A 430 -12.30 14.88 -3.74
N HIS A 431 -12.58 13.83 -4.51
CA HIS A 431 -13.94 13.48 -4.96
C HIS A 431 -14.71 12.59 -3.96
N MET A 432 -14.07 12.11 -2.89
CA MET A 432 -14.66 11.12 -1.97
C MET A 432 -15.97 11.61 -1.34
N LYS A 433 -16.02 12.88 -0.91
CA LYS A 433 -17.23 13.47 -0.30
C LYS A 433 -18.39 13.59 -1.29
N GLN A 434 -18.10 13.82 -2.56
CA GLN A 434 -19.12 13.89 -3.61
C GLN A 434 -19.72 12.51 -3.85
N VAL A 435 -18.88 11.49 -3.98
CA VAL A 435 -19.33 10.10 -4.16
C VAL A 435 -20.11 9.61 -2.94
N GLU A 436 -19.66 9.95 -1.73
CA GLU A 436 -20.39 9.65 -0.50
C GLU A 436 -21.78 10.28 -0.49
N ALA A 437 -21.88 11.57 -0.81
CA ALA A 437 -23.18 12.25 -0.92
C ALA A 437 -24.09 11.60 -1.97
N ILE A 438 -23.55 11.20 -3.13
CA ILE A 438 -24.30 10.47 -4.16
C ILE A 438 -24.80 9.12 -3.62
N MET A 439 -23.93 8.35 -2.95
CA MET A 439 -24.28 7.08 -2.32
C MET A 439 -25.38 7.22 -1.27
N ASP A 440 -25.46 8.39 -0.64
CA ASP A 440 -26.46 8.74 0.36
C ASP A 440 -27.69 9.48 -0.24
N GLY A 441 -27.77 9.59 -1.57
CA GLY A 441 -28.97 10.00 -2.32
C GLY A 441 -28.94 11.38 -2.96
N ALA A 442 -27.79 12.08 -2.97
CA ALA A 442 -27.66 13.34 -3.69
C ALA A 442 -27.79 13.16 -5.22
N ASP A 443 -28.35 14.15 -5.90
CA ASP A 443 -28.44 14.15 -7.36
C ASP A 443 -27.03 14.31 -7.98
N PRO A 444 -26.51 13.31 -8.72
CA PRO A 444 -25.18 13.38 -9.33
C PRO A 444 -25.04 14.50 -10.37
N THR A 445 -26.15 15.04 -10.88
CA THR A 445 -26.15 16.09 -11.91
C THR A 445 -26.25 17.51 -11.34
N ASP A 446 -26.48 17.66 -10.04
CA ASP A 446 -26.51 18.97 -9.38
C ASP A 446 -25.10 19.53 -9.18
N LYS A 447 -24.67 20.36 -10.15
CA LYS A 447 -23.37 21.02 -10.15
C LYS A 447 -23.14 21.92 -8.93
N THR A 448 -24.19 22.45 -8.32
CA THR A 448 -24.06 23.36 -7.18
C THR A 448 -23.68 22.57 -5.93
N ILE A 449 -24.37 21.46 -5.69
CA ILE A 449 -24.07 20.53 -4.58
C ILE A 449 -22.67 19.96 -4.76
N MET A 450 -22.36 19.42 -5.94
CA MET A 450 -21.04 18.80 -6.20
C MET A 450 -19.89 19.78 -6.03
N LYS A 451 -20.04 21.02 -6.50
CA LYS A 451 -19.02 22.07 -6.33
C LYS A 451 -18.89 22.54 -4.89
N SER A 452 -19.97 22.54 -4.12
CA SER A 452 -19.90 22.87 -2.69
C SER A 452 -19.12 21.82 -1.90
N LEU A 453 -19.22 20.55 -2.28
CA LEU A 453 -18.53 19.43 -1.63
C LEU A 453 -17.04 19.35 -1.99
N GLU A 454 -16.62 19.86 -3.14
CA GLU A 454 -15.19 20.09 -3.49
C GLU A 454 -14.54 21.15 -2.59
N LEU A 455 -15.32 22.18 -2.24
CA LEU A 455 -14.81 23.38 -1.58
C LEU A 455 -15.02 23.41 -0.08
N SER A 456 -15.79 22.49 0.50
CA SER A 456 -16.25 22.57 1.88
C SER A 456 -15.10 22.44 2.89
N PRO A 457 -14.74 23.54 3.58
CA PRO A 457 -14.07 23.48 4.87
C PRO A 457 -15.15 23.23 5.93
N VAL A 458 -15.04 22.15 6.69
CA VAL A 458 -15.72 22.05 7.98
C VAL A 458 -14.65 22.06 9.05
#